data_AF-A0A4Y2J915-F1
#
_entry.id   AF-A0A4Y2J915-F1
#
_cell.length_a   1.000
_cell.length_b   1.000
_cell.length_c   1.000
_cell.angle_alpha   90.00
_cell.angle_beta   90.00
_cell.angle_gamma   90.00
#
_symmetry.space_group_name_H-M   'P 1'
#
loop_
_entity.id
_entity.type
_entity.pdbx_description
1 polymer ?
#
loop_
_entity_poly.entity_id
_entity_poly.type
_entity_poly.pdbx_seq_one_letter_code
_entity_poly.pdbx_strand_id
1 'polypeptide(L)'
;MQVRERNKCKKIWHKTRHPADKNRLNRAQNHMRKFYREHDERRWNNFVTGIEPGDDSLWRLVNHYNKDRFSMPPLITDKQVAYKSTDKAEAIAESLAQQFKNNDLSHHHHHRLY
;
A
#
# COMPACT_ATOMS: atom_id res chain seq x y z
N MET A 1 -22.79 -20.68 -4.18
CA MET A 1 -23.63 -21.29 -3.11
C MET A 1 -23.03 -21.15 -1.69
N GLN A 2 -21.72 -21.38 -1.50
CA GLN A 2 -21.10 -21.45 -0.17
C GLN A 2 -21.23 -20.17 0.70
N VAL A 3 -21.15 -18.97 0.11
CA VAL A 3 -21.33 -17.69 0.83
C VAL A 3 -22.74 -17.56 1.43
N ARG A 4 -23.76 -17.99 0.68
CA ARG A 4 -25.17 -17.95 1.12
C ARG A 4 -25.38 -18.87 2.33
N GLU A 5 -24.79 -20.05 2.31
CA GLU A 5 -24.88 -21.01 3.41
C GLU A 5 -24.19 -20.49 4.68
N ARG A 6 -22.97 -19.95 4.57
CA ARG A 6 -22.30 -19.29 5.70
C ARG A 6 -23.16 -18.17 6.30
N ASN A 7 -23.76 -17.34 5.44
CA ASN A 7 -24.62 -16.23 5.88
C ASN A 7 -25.89 -16.73 6.58
N LYS A 8 -26.48 -17.84 6.11
CA LYS A 8 -27.60 -18.51 6.77
C LYS A 8 -27.21 -19.00 8.16
N CYS A 9 -26.09 -19.74 8.30
CA CYS A 9 -25.60 -20.18 9.61
C CYS A 9 -25.32 -18.99 10.54
N LYS A 10 -24.77 -17.89 10.01
CA LYS A 10 -24.52 -16.66 10.79
C LYS A 10 -25.81 -16.06 11.33
N LYS A 11 -26.85 -15.95 10.47
CA LYS A 11 -28.16 -15.44 10.86
C LYS A 11 -28.81 -16.31 11.94
N ILE A 12 -28.70 -17.64 11.83
CA ILE A 12 -29.23 -18.58 12.83
C ILE A 12 -28.50 -18.41 14.16
N TRP A 13 -27.16 -18.46 14.17
CA TRP A 13 -26.37 -18.29 15.40
C TRP A 13 -26.61 -16.94 16.08
N HIS A 14 -26.76 -15.84 15.32
CA HIS A 14 -27.07 -14.54 15.90
C HIS A 14 -28.39 -14.52 16.66
N LYS A 15 -29.39 -15.27 16.17
CA LYS A 15 -30.72 -15.37 16.78
C LYS A 15 -30.75 -16.33 17.97
N THR A 16 -30.16 -17.52 17.82
CA THR A 16 -30.27 -18.58 18.83
C THR A 16 -29.19 -18.49 19.90
N ARG A 17 -28.02 -17.93 19.56
CA ARG A 17 -26.78 -17.94 20.38
C ARG A 17 -26.37 -19.33 20.86
N HIS A 18 -26.92 -20.39 20.28
CA HIS A 18 -26.70 -21.76 20.73
C HIS A 18 -25.32 -22.29 20.27
N PRO A 19 -24.57 -23.01 21.13
CA PRO A 19 -23.24 -23.52 20.78
C PRO A 19 -23.23 -24.43 19.54
N ALA A 20 -24.26 -25.26 19.34
CA ALA A 20 -24.37 -26.12 18.16
C ALA A 20 -24.45 -25.30 16.85
N ASP A 21 -25.15 -24.16 16.87
CA ASP A 21 -25.26 -23.28 15.70
C ASP A 21 -23.96 -22.50 15.46
N LYS A 22 -23.23 -22.16 16.54
CA LYS A 22 -21.87 -21.63 16.43
C LYS A 22 -20.94 -22.62 15.74
N ASN A 23 -21.01 -23.91 16.10
CA ASN A 23 -20.22 -24.95 15.47
C ASN A 23 -20.54 -25.11 13.98
N ARG A 24 -21.82 -25.06 13.61
CA ARG A 24 -22.26 -25.06 12.20
C ARG A 24 -21.69 -23.86 11.42
N LEU A 25 -21.78 -22.66 11.99
CA LEU A 25 -21.18 -21.46 11.39
C LEU A 25 -19.68 -21.60 11.21
N ASN A 26 -18.96 -22.05 12.24
CA ASN A 26 -17.50 -22.21 12.19
C ASN A 26 -17.09 -23.21 11.10
N ARG A 27 -17.82 -24.33 10.95
CA ARG A 27 -17.59 -25.31 9.86
C ARG A 27 -17.77 -24.66 8.48
N ALA A 28 -18.87 -23.92 8.27
CA ALA A 28 -19.11 -23.22 7.02
C ALA A 28 -18.03 -22.16 6.72
N GLN A 29 -17.56 -21.43 7.74
CA GLN A 29 -16.46 -20.47 7.61
C GLN A 29 -15.14 -21.15 7.26
N ASN A 30 -14.80 -22.24 7.93
CA ASN A 30 -13.56 -22.98 7.68
C ASN A 30 -13.55 -23.62 6.28
N HIS A 31 -14.67 -24.18 5.84
CA HIS A 31 -14.82 -24.70 4.49
C HIS A 31 -14.56 -23.60 3.44
N MET A 32 -15.17 -22.43 3.63
CA MET A 32 -14.98 -21.30 2.73
C MET A 32 -13.53 -20.80 2.71
N ARG A 33 -12.88 -20.68 3.88
CA ARG A 33 -11.45 -20.33 3.98
C ARG A 33 -10.56 -21.32 3.25
N LYS A 34 -10.81 -22.63 3.43
CA LYS A 34 -10.08 -23.69 2.75
C LYS A 34 -10.26 -23.59 1.23
N PHE A 35 -11.48 -23.38 0.76
CA PHE A 35 -11.78 -23.23 -0.66
C PHE A 35 -11.04 -22.03 -1.29
N TYR A 36 -11.08 -20.86 -0.64
CA TYR A 36 -10.32 -19.69 -1.13
C TYR A 36 -8.83 -19.95 -1.15
N ARG A 37 -8.29 -20.56 -0.08
CA ARG A 37 -6.88 -20.90 -0.02
C ARG A 37 -6.47 -21.83 -1.17
N GLU A 38 -7.21 -22.91 -1.40
CA GLU A 38 -6.94 -23.85 -2.50
C GLU A 38 -7.03 -23.19 -3.89
N HIS A 39 -7.99 -22.29 -4.07
CA HIS A 39 -8.12 -21.51 -5.30
C HIS A 39 -6.90 -20.60 -5.52
N ASP A 40 -6.49 -19.87 -4.48
CA ASP A 40 -5.38 -18.92 -4.55
C ASP A 40 -4.04 -19.65 -4.71
N GLU A 41 -3.84 -20.77 -4.01
CA GLU A 41 -2.70 -21.68 -4.18
C GLU A 41 -2.63 -22.19 -5.61
N ARG A 42 -3.75 -22.67 -6.18
CA ARG A 42 -3.79 -23.14 -7.58
C ARG A 42 -3.48 -22.02 -8.56
N ARG A 43 -4.08 -20.84 -8.37
CA ARG A 43 -3.83 -19.67 -9.22
C ARG A 43 -2.37 -19.26 -9.17
N TRP A 44 -1.77 -19.24 -7.98
CA TRP A 44 -0.37 -18.90 -7.78
C TRP A 44 0.55 -19.94 -8.42
N ASN A 45 0.31 -21.23 -8.19
CA ASN A 45 1.09 -22.30 -8.80
C ASN A 45 1.04 -22.20 -10.31
N ASN A 46 -0.15 -22.09 -10.91
CA ASN A 46 -0.31 -21.94 -12.35
C ASN A 46 0.44 -20.73 -12.90
N PHE A 47 0.40 -19.60 -12.17
CA PHE A 47 1.13 -18.40 -12.55
C PHE A 47 2.64 -18.64 -12.54
N VAL A 48 3.21 -19.18 -11.46
CA VAL A 48 4.65 -19.42 -11.33
C VAL A 48 5.15 -20.48 -12.32
N THR A 49 4.41 -21.57 -12.51
CA THR A 49 4.78 -22.64 -13.46
C THR A 49 4.60 -22.22 -14.91
N GLY A 50 3.75 -21.23 -15.18
CA GLY A 50 3.49 -20.70 -16.52
C GLY A 50 4.41 -19.57 -16.94
N ILE A 51 5.44 -19.22 -16.15
CA ILE A 51 6.42 -18.20 -16.52
C ILE A 51 7.35 -18.79 -17.59
N GLU A 52 7.31 -18.22 -18.79
CA GLU A 52 8.17 -18.62 -19.91
C GLU A 52 9.43 -17.73 -20.03
N PRO A 53 10.57 -18.27 -20.49
CA PRO A 53 11.75 -17.47 -20.80
C PRO A 53 11.47 -16.45 -21.91
N GLY A 54 11.80 -15.18 -21.67
CA GLY A 54 11.57 -14.08 -22.61
C GLY A 54 10.32 -13.24 -22.33
N ASP A 55 9.48 -13.64 -21.37
CA ASP A 55 8.37 -12.82 -20.87
C ASP A 55 8.82 -11.94 -19.67
N ASP A 56 8.28 -10.72 -19.59
CA ASP A 56 8.52 -9.77 -18.51
C ASP A 56 7.89 -10.22 -17.18
N SER A 57 7.03 -11.23 -17.20
CA SER A 57 6.30 -11.73 -16.03
C SER A 57 7.20 -12.05 -14.84
N LEU A 58 8.37 -12.67 -15.08
CA LEU A 58 9.34 -12.96 -14.02
C LEU A 58 9.91 -11.67 -13.41
N TRP A 59 10.32 -10.73 -14.26
CA TRP A 59 10.86 -9.45 -13.79
C TRP A 59 9.82 -8.65 -13.02
N ARG A 60 8.57 -8.59 -13.50
CA ARG A 60 7.46 -7.93 -12.79
C ARG A 60 7.22 -8.56 -11.42
N LEU A 61 7.27 -9.88 -11.33
CA LEU A 61 7.12 -10.61 -10.08
C LEU A 61 8.24 -10.26 -9.10
N VAL A 62 9.48 -10.41 -9.53
CA VAL A 62 10.68 -10.13 -8.72
C VAL A 62 10.70 -8.66 -8.27
N ASN A 63 10.43 -7.75 -9.19
CA ASN A 63 10.38 -6.32 -8.90
C ASN A 63 9.24 -5.99 -7.92
N HIS A 64 8.09 -6.66 -7.99
CA HIS A 64 7.02 -6.43 -7.01
C HIS A 64 7.47 -6.71 -5.57
N TYR A 65 8.27 -7.76 -5.35
CA TYR A 65 8.80 -8.13 -4.03
C TYR A 65 10.03 -7.31 -3.61
N ASN A 66 10.88 -6.95 -4.57
CA ASN A 66 12.11 -6.21 -4.31
C ASN A 66 11.94 -4.70 -4.34
N LYS A 67 10.79 -4.18 -4.80
CA LYS A 67 10.55 -2.74 -4.85
C LYS A 67 10.44 -2.18 -3.44
N ASP A 68 11.43 -1.37 -3.09
CA ASP A 68 11.38 -0.57 -1.88
C ASP A 68 10.14 0.33 -1.90
N ARG A 69 9.28 0.12 -0.92
CA ARG A 69 8.09 0.95 -0.72
C ARG A 69 8.51 2.21 0.03
N PHE A 70 9.10 3.14 -0.71
CA PHE A 70 9.37 4.47 -0.16
C PHE A 70 8.05 5.20 0.07
N SER A 71 7.74 5.44 1.34
CA SER A 71 6.71 6.39 1.74
C SER A 71 7.40 7.68 2.12
N MET A 72 7.19 8.73 1.33
CA MET A 72 7.78 10.03 1.61
C MET A 72 7.38 10.51 3.01
N PRO A 73 8.33 10.83 3.90
CA PRO A 73 8.00 11.30 5.24
C PRO A 73 7.25 12.65 5.19
N PRO A 74 6.63 13.07 6.30
CA PRO A 74 6.11 14.43 6.42
C PRO A 74 7.22 15.45 6.20
N LEU A 75 6.92 16.54 5.49
CA LEU A 75 7.86 17.65 5.34
C LEU A 75 7.60 18.67 6.44
N ILE A 76 8.66 19.15 7.07
CA ILE A 76 8.57 20.21 8.09
C ILE A 76 9.01 21.50 7.40
N THR A 77 8.07 22.42 7.26
CA THR A 77 8.32 23.78 6.78
C THR A 77 8.09 24.75 7.94
N ASP A 78 8.63 25.97 7.86
CA ASP A 78 8.46 27.01 8.87
C ASP A 78 7.01 27.30 9.25
N LYS A 79 6.07 27.10 8.31
CA LYS A 79 4.64 27.38 8.50
C LYS A 79 3.86 26.18 9.07
N GLN A 80 4.17 24.97 8.61
CA GLN A 80 3.36 23.78 8.91
C GLN A 80 4.10 22.47 8.58
N VAL A 81 3.59 21.37 9.15
CA VAL A 81 4.02 20.00 8.80
C VAL A 81 3.10 19.45 7.70
N ALA A 82 3.64 19.16 6.54
CA ALA A 82 2.92 18.66 5.38
C ALA A 82 2.84 17.13 5.38
N TYR A 83 1.64 16.60 5.66
CA TYR A 83 1.38 15.15 5.69
C TYR A 83 0.84 14.62 4.37
N LYS A 84 -0.08 15.36 3.72
CA LYS A 84 -0.70 14.95 2.46
C LYS A 84 0.25 15.19 1.28
N SER A 85 0.04 14.46 0.20
CA SER A 85 0.85 14.62 -1.02
C SER A 85 0.70 16.03 -1.64
N THR A 86 -0.49 16.62 -1.58
CA THR A 86 -0.76 17.99 -2.05
C THR A 86 0.04 19.01 -1.25
N ASP A 87 -0.03 18.92 0.07
CA ASP A 87 0.63 19.87 0.98
C ASP A 87 2.16 19.76 0.84
N LYS A 88 2.67 18.54 0.61
CA LYS A 88 4.10 18.31 0.35
C LYS A 88 4.52 18.92 -0.98
N ALA A 89 3.71 18.79 -2.03
CA ALA A 89 4.00 19.38 -3.33
C ALA A 89 4.06 20.90 -3.24
N GLU A 90 3.13 21.53 -2.51
CA GLU A 90 3.13 22.97 -2.25
C GLU A 90 4.36 23.40 -1.44
N ALA A 91 4.69 22.69 -0.36
CA ALA A 91 5.88 22.98 0.44
C ALA A 91 7.19 22.94 -0.38
N ILE A 92 7.32 21.95 -1.27
CA ILE A 92 8.47 21.86 -2.18
C ILE A 92 8.45 23.02 -3.18
N ALA A 93 7.29 23.32 -3.77
CA ALA A 93 7.17 24.42 -4.73
C ALA A 93 7.55 25.78 -4.11
N GLU A 94 7.10 26.06 -2.88
CA GLU A 94 7.49 27.27 -2.14
C GLU A 94 9.00 27.32 -1.88
N SER A 95 9.59 26.21 -1.43
CA SER A 95 11.03 26.11 -1.16
C SER A 95 11.86 26.36 -2.43
N LEU A 96 11.51 25.71 -3.54
CA LEU A 96 12.22 25.89 -4.81
C LEU A 96 12.05 27.33 -5.35
N ALA A 97 10.87 27.93 -5.23
CA ALA A 97 10.64 29.32 -5.65
C ALA A 97 11.49 30.32 -4.85
N GLN A 98 11.83 30.01 -3.59
CA GLN A 98 12.77 30.81 -2.81
C GLN A 98 14.22 30.64 -3.25
N GLN A 99 14.62 29.42 -3.61
CA GLN A 99 15.99 29.10 -4.03
C GLN A 99 16.33 29.61 -5.42
N PHE A 100 15.39 29.56 -6.37
CA PHE A 100 15.59 30.03 -7.75
C PHE A 100 15.29 31.52 -7.91
N LYS A 101 15.89 32.35 -7.06
CA LYS A 101 15.88 33.82 -7.18
C LYS A 101 17.21 34.32 -7.72
N ASN A 102 17.20 35.42 -8.46
CA ASN A 102 18.43 36.05 -8.93
C ASN A 102 19.31 36.45 -7.74
N ASN A 103 20.58 36.05 -7.76
CA ASN A 103 21.55 36.51 -6.78
C ASN A 103 21.70 38.03 -6.88
N ASP A 104 21.78 38.68 -5.71
CA ASP A 104 22.15 40.08 -5.65
C ASP A 104 23.65 40.22 -5.98
N LEU A 105 23.93 40.68 -7.21
CA LEU A 105 25.29 40.92 -7.69
C LEU A 105 25.87 42.25 -7.19
N SER A 106 25.12 43.06 -6.41
CA SER A 106 25.61 44.33 -5.86
C SER A 106 26.50 44.16 -4.63
N HIS A 107 26.72 42.93 -4.16
CA HIS A 107 27.60 42.65 -3.02
C HIS A 107 29.03 43.13 -3.32
N HIS A 108 29.34 44.34 -2.88
CA HIS A 108 30.65 44.95 -3.03
C HIS A 108 31.70 44.04 -2.38
N HIS A 109 32.72 43.71 -3.16
CA HIS A 109 33.89 43.01 -2.69
C HIS A 109 34.50 43.83 -1.55
N HIS A 110 34.33 43.40 -0.29
CA HIS A 110 35.05 44.00 0.82
C HIS A 110 36.53 43.77 0.58
N HIS A 111 37.22 44.80 0.09
CA HIS A 111 38.67 44.81 0.00
C HIS A 111 39.19 44.71 1.44
N ARG A 112 39.66 43.53 1.84
CA ARG A 112 40.40 43.40 3.10
C ARG A 112 41.69 44.20 2.92
N LEU A 113 41.77 45.33 3.61
CA LEU A 113 43.00 46.09 3.74
C LEU A 113 43.92 45.31 4.69
N TYR A 114 45.04 44.83 4.16
CA TYR A 114 46.21 44.40 4.93
C TYR A 114 47.05 45.63 5.28
#